data_AF-A0A7W7U578-F1
#
_entry.id   AF-A0A7W7U578-F1
#
_cell.length_a   1.000
_cell.length_b   1.000
_cell.length_c   1.000
_cell.angle_alpha   90.00
_cell.angle_beta   90.00
_cell.angle_gamma   90.00
#
_symmetry.space_group_name_H-M   'P 1'
#
loop_
_entity.id
_entity.type
_entity.pdbx_description
1 polymer ?
#
loop_
_entity_poly.entity_id
_entity_poly.type
_entity_poly.pdbx_seq_one_letter_code
_entity_poly.pdbx_strand_id
1 'polypeptide(L)'
;MSKVPTTTFHESYPLDQLRPADYNPRRLSETAFIRLQASLRRHGVVKPVILNADGTLVAGHQRTKGLKAIGLTHTPAVMLGSKVRLQDEIQFNLLHNRVETEASVVYADPGELGAWSWIPWQSIRVAERKNLSFINAIGHMAAGHGPWDSVVMDDQGRIVLNAEYAVVASINRFDLLAWTVPSSEAAQLHADLTGEYGVYDWTAIEDKAPVWNQHIVQPKRLRQFSSKAKAGKLAYGSETWDQLVTPFLKPSHHVMGFGAGRGDYTKHLRAIGFNISSGCSCCCAGRW
;
A
#
# COMPACT_ATOMS: atom_id res chain seq x y z
N MET A 1 -23.58 11.78 15.29
CA MET A 1 -23.00 10.44 15.04
C MET A 1 -22.45 10.45 13.61
N SER A 2 -21.13 10.41 13.43
CA SER A 2 -20.58 10.25 12.08
C SER A 2 -21.07 8.91 11.55
N LYS A 3 -21.74 8.90 10.39
CA LYS A 3 -22.14 7.64 9.73
C LYS A 3 -20.89 6.79 9.57
N VAL A 4 -20.99 5.51 9.91
CA VAL A 4 -19.93 4.54 9.61
C VAL A 4 -19.69 4.60 8.10
N PRO A 5 -18.46 4.79 7.63
CA PRO A 5 -18.16 4.78 6.20
C PRO A 5 -18.62 3.43 5.60
N THR A 6 -19.46 3.49 4.57
CA THR A 6 -19.98 2.31 3.89
C THR A 6 -19.31 2.17 2.52
N THR A 7 -19.22 0.95 2.03
CA THR A 7 -18.88 0.65 0.63
C THR A 7 -20.04 -0.11 -0.01
N THR A 8 -20.06 -0.17 -1.34
CA THR A 8 -21.06 -0.94 -2.08
C THR A 8 -20.34 -1.88 -3.03
N PHE A 9 -20.66 -3.16 -2.95
CA PHE A 9 -20.15 -4.16 -3.87
C PHE A 9 -21.10 -4.32 -5.06
N HIS A 10 -20.55 -4.21 -6.26
CA HIS A 10 -21.20 -4.53 -7.52
C HIS A 10 -20.53 -5.76 -8.09
N GLU A 11 -21.23 -6.89 -8.11
CA GLU A 11 -20.70 -8.12 -8.68
C GLU A 11 -20.43 -8.00 -10.19
N SER A 12 -21.25 -7.21 -10.88
CA SER A 12 -21.11 -6.91 -12.30
C SER A 12 -21.25 -5.41 -12.54
N TYR A 13 -20.13 -4.74 -12.77
CA TYR A 13 -20.07 -3.31 -13.08
C TYR A 13 -19.58 -3.08 -14.52
N PRO A 14 -20.22 -2.19 -15.31
CA PRO A 14 -19.86 -1.96 -16.70
C PRO A 14 -18.48 -1.30 -16.87
N LEU A 15 -17.63 -1.85 -17.74
CA LEU A 15 -16.27 -1.34 -17.99
C LEU A 15 -16.23 -0.03 -18.79
N ASP A 16 -17.32 0.32 -19.47
CA ASP A 16 -17.51 1.56 -20.21
C ASP A 16 -17.90 2.74 -19.30
N GLN A 17 -18.51 2.45 -18.15
CA GLN A 17 -18.85 3.44 -17.12
C GLN A 17 -17.66 3.80 -16.22
N LEU A 18 -16.57 3.01 -16.27
CA LEU A 18 -15.35 3.29 -15.52
C LEU A 18 -14.69 4.58 -16.02
N ARG A 19 -14.55 5.55 -15.11
CA ARG A 19 -13.76 6.75 -15.40
C ARG A 19 -12.29 6.45 -15.12
N PRO A 20 -11.41 6.49 -16.13
CA PRO A 20 -9.98 6.27 -15.89
C PRO A 20 -9.46 7.37 -14.95
N ALA A 21 -8.61 7.01 -13.98
CA ALA A 21 -7.91 8.03 -13.22
C ALA A 21 -6.92 8.77 -14.14
N ASP A 22 -6.78 10.09 -13.91
CA ASP A 22 -5.80 10.94 -14.60
C ASP A 22 -4.36 10.43 -14.44
N TYR A 23 -4.13 9.61 -13.43
CA TYR A 23 -2.83 9.07 -13.08
C TYR A 23 -2.88 7.54 -13.12
N ASN A 24 -2.11 6.93 -14.02
CA ASN A 24 -1.87 5.49 -13.96
C ASN A 24 -0.37 5.25 -13.94
N PRO A 25 0.23 5.10 -12.75
CA PRO A 25 1.66 5.01 -12.64
C PRO A 25 2.20 3.63 -13.03
N ARG A 26 1.45 2.70 -13.65
CA ARG A 26 2.03 1.39 -13.98
C ARG A 26 2.06 1.13 -15.47
N ARG A 27 3.27 0.87 -15.99
CA ARG A 27 3.46 0.27 -17.31
C ARG A 27 3.70 -1.22 -17.14
N LEU A 28 2.90 -2.04 -17.81
CA LEU A 28 3.15 -3.47 -17.93
C LEU A 28 4.07 -3.72 -19.14
N SER A 29 4.97 -4.69 -19.02
CA SER A 29 5.60 -5.28 -20.20
C SER A 29 4.55 -6.08 -20.99
N GLU A 30 4.78 -6.27 -22.28
CA GLU A 30 3.92 -7.09 -23.14
C GLU A 30 3.76 -8.51 -22.58
N THR A 31 4.85 -9.10 -22.10
CA THR A 31 4.85 -10.44 -21.49
C THR A 31 3.97 -10.52 -20.24
N ALA A 32 4.02 -9.51 -19.37
CA ALA A 32 3.19 -9.44 -18.18
C ALA A 32 1.72 -9.20 -18.54
N PHE A 33 1.45 -8.44 -19.61
CA PHE A 33 0.09 -8.23 -20.09
C PHE A 33 -0.54 -9.50 -20.67
N ILE A 34 0.21 -10.30 -21.45
CA ILE A 34 -0.24 -11.62 -21.94
C ILE A 34 -0.52 -12.57 -20.77
N ARG A 35 0.37 -12.61 -19.76
CA ARG A 35 0.16 -13.43 -18.55
C ARG A 35 -1.10 -13.01 -17.80
N LEU A 36 -1.34 -11.71 -17.66
CA LEU A 36 -2.55 -11.18 -17.06
C LEU A 36 -3.81 -11.62 -17.83
N GLN A 37 -3.81 -11.51 -19.16
CA GLN A 37 -4.94 -11.98 -19.97
C GLN A 37 -5.18 -13.49 -19.82
N ALA A 38 -4.12 -14.29 -19.77
CA ALA A 38 -4.22 -15.74 -19.56
C ALA A 38 -4.81 -16.07 -18.18
N SER A 39 -4.37 -15.37 -17.14
CA SER A 39 -4.92 -15.50 -15.78
C SER A 39 -6.40 -15.12 -15.73
N LEU A 40 -6.78 -13.99 -16.36
CA LEU A 40 -8.18 -13.55 -16.44
C LEU A 40 -9.07 -14.55 -17.20
N ARG A 41 -8.57 -15.17 -18.28
CA ARG A 41 -9.31 -16.22 -19.01
C ARG A 41 -9.48 -17.49 -18.19
N ARG A 42 -8.49 -17.84 -17.36
CA ARG A 42 -8.49 -19.07 -16.56
C ARG A 42 -9.37 -18.95 -15.34
N HIS A 43 -9.23 -17.85 -14.59
CA HIS A 43 -9.80 -17.69 -13.25
C HIS A 43 -10.95 -16.69 -13.18
N GLY A 44 -11.18 -15.93 -14.26
CA GLY A 44 -12.05 -14.76 -14.21
C GLY A 44 -11.44 -13.64 -13.36
N VAL A 45 -12.31 -12.85 -12.73
CA VAL A 45 -11.91 -11.71 -11.90
C VAL A 45 -12.18 -12.04 -10.44
N VAL A 46 -11.17 -12.59 -9.76
CA VAL A 46 -11.26 -13.00 -8.34
C VAL A 46 -10.91 -11.90 -7.34
N LYS A 47 -10.56 -10.71 -7.83
CA LYS A 47 -10.36 -9.50 -7.03
C LYS A 47 -11.15 -8.37 -7.68
N PRO A 48 -12.04 -7.66 -6.97
CA PRO A 48 -12.80 -6.56 -7.54
C PRO A 48 -11.86 -5.37 -7.83
N VAL A 49 -12.32 -4.47 -8.69
CA VAL A 49 -11.71 -3.14 -8.84
C VAL A 49 -12.21 -2.22 -7.73
N ILE A 50 -11.45 -1.18 -7.40
CA ILE A 50 -11.89 -0.17 -6.42
C ILE A 50 -12.30 1.09 -7.18
N LEU A 51 -13.52 1.57 -6.92
CA LEU A 51 -14.07 2.78 -7.49
C LEU A 51 -14.25 3.85 -6.42
N ASN A 52 -13.90 5.09 -6.76
CA ASN A 52 -14.33 6.24 -5.99
C ASN A 52 -15.85 6.42 -6.13
N ALA A 53 -16.47 7.19 -5.23
CA ALA A 53 -17.92 7.42 -5.21
C ALA A 53 -18.48 8.07 -6.50
N ASP A 54 -17.62 8.67 -7.34
CA ASP A 54 -17.98 9.27 -8.63
C ASP A 54 -17.70 8.36 -9.85
N GLY A 55 -17.35 7.09 -9.62
CA GLY A 55 -17.04 6.11 -10.66
C GLY A 55 -15.60 6.14 -11.17
N THR A 56 -14.72 6.95 -10.57
CA THR A 56 -13.29 6.97 -10.90
C THR A 56 -12.62 5.68 -10.47
N LEU A 57 -11.88 5.04 -11.38
CA LEU A 57 -11.13 3.83 -11.13
C LEU A 57 -9.91 4.14 -10.26
N VAL A 58 -9.95 3.74 -9.00
CA VAL A 58 -8.87 3.99 -8.04
C VAL A 58 -7.80 2.90 -8.13
N ALA A 59 -8.23 1.64 -8.20
CA ALA A 59 -7.35 0.48 -8.30
C ALA A 59 -7.89 -0.57 -9.27
N GLY A 60 -7.00 -1.27 -9.98
CA GLY A 60 -7.37 -2.27 -10.99
C GLY A 60 -7.23 -1.82 -12.45
N HIS A 61 -6.50 -0.73 -12.70
CA HIS A 61 -6.19 -0.21 -14.04
C HIS A 61 -5.69 -1.26 -15.03
N GLN A 62 -4.79 -2.15 -14.61
CA GLN A 62 -4.25 -3.17 -15.53
C GLN A 62 -5.25 -4.29 -15.79
N ARG A 63 -5.98 -4.73 -14.76
CA ARG A 63 -7.04 -5.75 -14.91
C ARG A 63 -8.12 -5.28 -15.87
N THR A 64 -8.60 -4.04 -15.74
CA THR A 64 -9.62 -3.49 -16.64
C THR A 64 -9.13 -3.37 -18.08
N LYS A 65 -7.85 -2.99 -18.31
CA LYS A 65 -7.23 -3.06 -19.65
C LYS A 65 -7.18 -4.49 -20.20
N GLY A 66 -6.76 -5.45 -19.38
CA GLY A 66 -6.72 -6.86 -19.75
C GLY A 66 -8.11 -7.41 -20.10
N LEU A 67 -9.13 -7.08 -19.30
CA LEU A 67 -10.53 -7.45 -19.52
C LEU A 67 -11.05 -6.93 -20.86
N LYS A 68 -10.80 -5.64 -21.16
CA LYS A 68 -11.16 -5.05 -22.46
C LYS A 68 -10.45 -5.75 -23.61
N ALA A 69 -9.16 -6.08 -23.46
CA ALA A 69 -8.39 -6.77 -24.49
C ALA A 69 -8.87 -8.21 -24.76
N ILE A 70 -9.46 -8.89 -23.78
CA ILE A 70 -10.07 -10.22 -23.96
C ILE A 70 -11.56 -10.17 -24.33
N GLY A 71 -12.13 -8.99 -24.54
CA GLY A 71 -13.51 -8.80 -25.01
C GLY A 71 -14.59 -8.85 -23.93
N LEU A 72 -14.23 -8.76 -22.65
CA LEU A 72 -15.22 -8.69 -21.56
C LEU A 72 -15.70 -7.25 -21.37
N THR A 73 -16.95 -7.11 -20.90
CA THR A 73 -17.64 -5.83 -20.76
C THR A 73 -17.93 -5.44 -19.32
N HIS A 74 -17.80 -6.37 -18.36
CA HIS A 74 -18.13 -6.15 -16.95
C HIS A 74 -17.01 -6.65 -16.04
N THR A 75 -16.96 -6.12 -14.81
CA THR A 75 -16.04 -6.53 -13.75
C THR A 75 -16.71 -6.38 -12.37
N PRO A 76 -16.38 -7.22 -11.40
CA PRO A 76 -16.72 -6.94 -10.01
C PRO A 76 -16.01 -5.68 -9.53
N ALA A 77 -16.70 -4.86 -8.74
CA ALA A 77 -16.24 -3.57 -8.27
C ALA A 77 -16.71 -3.30 -6.83
N VAL A 78 -15.83 -2.71 -6.01
CA VAL A 78 -16.17 -2.13 -4.71
C VAL A 78 -16.13 -0.62 -4.85
N MET A 79 -17.28 0.03 -4.65
CA MET A 79 -17.42 1.48 -4.68
C MET A 79 -17.33 2.06 -3.27
N LEU A 80 -16.46 3.05 -3.09
CA LEU A 80 -16.34 3.79 -1.84
C LEU A 80 -17.58 4.67 -1.62
N GLY A 81 -18.09 4.74 -0.38
CA GLY A 81 -19.32 5.47 -0.08
C GLY A 81 -19.19 7.00 -0.07
N SER A 82 -17.98 7.55 -0.17
CA SER A 82 -17.77 8.99 -0.25
C SER A 82 -16.58 9.32 -1.15
N LYS A 83 -16.57 10.55 -1.69
CA LYS A 83 -15.48 11.01 -2.55
C LYS A 83 -14.21 11.14 -1.73
N VAL A 84 -13.19 10.36 -2.09
CA VAL A 84 -11.89 10.39 -1.42
C VAL A 84 -10.93 11.36 -2.09
N ARG A 85 -9.92 11.79 -1.34
CA ARG A 85 -8.87 12.71 -1.82
C ARG A 85 -7.85 11.93 -2.64
N LEU A 86 -7.16 12.61 -3.55
CA LEU A 86 -6.08 12.02 -4.39
C LEU A 86 -5.05 11.22 -3.56
N GLN A 87 -4.67 11.71 -2.38
CA GLN A 87 -3.74 10.99 -1.50
C GLN A 87 -4.27 9.62 -1.08
N ASP A 88 -5.56 9.54 -0.74
CA ASP A 88 -6.21 8.30 -0.32
C ASP A 88 -6.39 7.36 -1.52
N GLU A 89 -6.69 7.91 -2.71
CA GLU A 89 -6.73 7.13 -3.96
C GLU A 89 -5.38 6.48 -4.30
N ILE A 90 -4.28 7.22 -4.12
CA ILE A 90 -2.92 6.69 -4.27
C ILE A 90 -2.65 5.57 -3.26
N GLN A 91 -3.05 5.75 -2.00
CA GLN A 91 -2.88 4.71 -0.97
C GLN A 91 -3.68 3.45 -1.31
N PHE A 92 -4.94 3.56 -1.73
CA PHE A 92 -5.71 2.40 -2.19
C PHE A 92 -5.00 1.66 -3.32
N ASN A 93 -4.52 2.38 -4.34
CA ASN A 93 -3.79 1.76 -5.44
C ASN A 93 -2.50 1.07 -4.99
N LEU A 94 -1.75 1.67 -4.05
CA LEU A 94 -0.53 1.08 -3.49
C LEU A 94 -0.82 -0.19 -2.67
N LEU A 95 -1.80 -0.12 -1.76
CA LEU A 95 -2.14 -1.24 -0.88
C LEU A 95 -2.73 -2.40 -1.67
N HIS A 96 -3.63 -2.11 -2.62
CA HIS A 96 -4.33 -3.12 -3.40
C HIS A 96 -3.41 -3.90 -4.37
N ASN A 97 -2.33 -3.27 -4.83
CA ASN A 97 -1.34 -3.90 -5.71
C ASN A 97 -0.17 -4.56 -4.97
N ARG A 98 -0.12 -4.51 -3.64
CA ARG A 98 1.01 -5.02 -2.85
C ARG A 98 0.85 -6.51 -2.52
N VAL A 99 0.90 -7.35 -3.55
CA VAL A 99 0.68 -8.80 -3.43
C VAL A 99 1.95 -9.55 -2.98
N GLU A 100 3.15 -9.00 -3.23
CA GLU A 100 4.44 -9.72 -3.06
C GLU A 100 4.90 -9.94 -1.60
N THR A 101 4.19 -9.46 -0.58
CA THR A 101 4.68 -9.52 0.82
C THR A 101 3.70 -10.14 1.81
N GLU A 102 2.60 -10.73 1.38
CA GLU A 102 1.63 -11.33 2.31
C GLU A 102 2.24 -12.53 3.02
N ALA A 103 2.18 -12.53 4.36
CA ALA A 103 2.82 -13.56 5.18
C ALA A 103 2.00 -13.95 6.41
N SER A 104 0.85 -13.32 6.60
CA SER A 104 -0.09 -13.68 7.67
C SER A 104 -0.82 -14.98 7.31
N VAL A 105 -1.18 -15.76 8.32
CA VAL A 105 -1.96 -17.00 8.16
C VAL A 105 -3.31 -16.78 8.82
N VAL A 106 -4.37 -16.75 8.02
CA VAL A 106 -5.73 -16.44 8.47
C VAL A 106 -6.69 -17.47 7.88
N TYR A 107 -7.69 -17.84 8.66
CA TYR A 107 -8.79 -18.71 8.27
C TYR A 107 -10.12 -18.00 8.53
N ALA A 108 -11.18 -18.40 7.83
CA ALA A 108 -12.56 -17.99 8.07
C ALA A 108 -13.50 -19.13 7.65
N ASP A 109 -14.79 -19.02 7.90
CA ASP A 109 -15.74 -19.99 7.34
C ASP A 109 -15.78 -19.81 5.81
N PRO A 110 -15.73 -20.89 5.02
CA PRO A 110 -15.66 -20.79 3.56
C PRO A 110 -16.98 -20.29 2.97
N GLY A 111 -16.89 -19.44 1.94
CA GLY A 111 -18.03 -19.05 1.12
C GLY A 111 -18.37 -20.09 0.04
N GLU A 112 -19.37 -19.78 -0.78
CA GLU A 112 -19.73 -20.63 -1.93
C GLU A 112 -18.62 -20.65 -2.98
N LEU A 113 -18.31 -21.85 -3.50
CA LEU A 113 -17.28 -22.05 -4.52
C LEU A 113 -17.60 -21.28 -5.81
N GLY A 114 -16.65 -20.48 -6.28
CA GLY A 114 -16.80 -19.72 -7.53
C GLY A 114 -17.83 -18.60 -7.46
N ALA A 115 -18.15 -18.11 -6.26
CA ALA A 115 -19.08 -17.02 -6.03
C ALA A 115 -18.54 -16.00 -5.02
N TRP A 116 -19.05 -14.77 -5.10
CA TRP A 116 -18.78 -13.74 -4.11
C TRP A 116 -19.64 -13.95 -2.87
N SER A 117 -19.02 -14.00 -1.70
CA SER A 117 -19.70 -14.19 -0.42
C SER A 117 -19.25 -13.14 0.60
N TRP A 118 -20.19 -12.65 1.41
CA TRP A 118 -19.87 -11.89 2.62
C TRP A 118 -19.66 -12.84 3.78
N ILE A 119 -18.43 -12.89 4.29
CA ILE A 119 -18.00 -13.80 5.34
C ILE A 119 -18.02 -13.04 6.68
N PRO A 120 -18.82 -13.50 7.67
CA PRO A 120 -18.93 -12.82 8.94
C PRO A 120 -17.60 -12.69 9.67
N TRP A 121 -17.29 -11.49 10.19
CA TRP A 121 -16.01 -11.24 10.86
C TRP A 121 -15.74 -12.15 12.06
N GLN A 122 -16.81 -12.64 12.70
CA GLN A 122 -16.76 -13.55 13.84
C GLN A 122 -16.16 -14.92 13.49
N SER A 123 -16.24 -15.32 12.22
CA SER A 123 -15.65 -16.57 11.73
C SER A 123 -14.13 -16.47 11.54
N ILE A 124 -13.58 -15.25 11.48
CA ILE A 124 -12.17 -15.02 11.15
C ILE A 124 -11.28 -15.46 12.31
N ARG A 125 -10.33 -16.35 12.02
CA ARG A 125 -9.34 -16.90 12.94
C ARG A 125 -7.94 -16.57 12.44
N VAL A 126 -7.24 -15.70 13.16
CA VAL A 126 -5.87 -15.32 12.83
C VAL A 126 -4.89 -16.27 13.53
N ALA A 127 -4.25 -17.15 12.76
CA ALA A 127 -3.25 -18.08 13.28
C ALA A 127 -1.87 -17.40 13.41
N GLU A 128 -1.46 -16.65 12.40
CA GLU A 128 -0.22 -15.85 12.42
C GLU A 128 -0.47 -14.45 11.89
N ARG A 129 0.03 -13.44 12.62
CA ARG A 129 -0.02 -12.04 12.22
C ARG A 129 1.39 -11.55 11.86
N LYS A 130 1.60 -11.18 10.59
CA LYS A 130 2.87 -10.61 10.10
C LYS A 130 2.64 -9.25 9.45
N ASN A 131 3.71 -8.60 8.98
CA ASN A 131 3.65 -7.32 8.27
C ASN A 131 2.84 -6.23 9.00
N LEU A 132 3.12 -5.99 10.28
CA LEU A 132 2.37 -5.04 11.11
C LEU A 132 2.24 -3.64 10.49
N SER A 133 3.28 -3.16 9.79
CA SER A 133 3.23 -1.88 9.09
C SER A 133 2.18 -1.85 7.97
N PHE A 134 2.03 -2.96 7.24
CA PHE A 134 1.03 -3.09 6.19
C PHE A 134 -0.38 -3.22 6.78
N ILE A 135 -0.55 -4.05 7.82
CA ILE A 135 -1.81 -4.16 8.57
C ILE A 135 -2.26 -2.79 9.10
N ASN A 136 -1.33 -2.00 9.66
CA ASN A 136 -1.66 -0.67 10.17
C ASN A 136 -2.06 0.30 9.05
N ALA A 137 -1.40 0.23 7.90
CA ALA A 137 -1.76 1.06 6.74
C ALA A 137 -3.14 0.71 6.19
N ILE A 138 -3.44 -0.58 6.03
CA ILE A 138 -4.77 -1.07 5.63
C ILE A 138 -5.82 -0.64 6.68
N GLY A 139 -5.52 -0.82 7.97
CA GLY A 139 -6.41 -0.45 9.07
C GLY A 139 -6.75 1.04 9.09
N HIS A 140 -5.79 1.92 8.78
CA HIS A 140 -6.05 3.36 8.65
C HIS A 140 -7.05 3.65 7.53
N MET A 141 -6.87 3.02 6.36
CA MET A 141 -7.79 3.19 5.23
C MET A 141 -9.17 2.61 5.53
N ALA A 142 -9.24 1.43 6.15
CA ALA A 142 -10.51 0.80 6.52
C ALA A 142 -11.28 1.59 7.57
N ALA A 143 -10.61 2.20 8.55
CA ALA A 143 -11.26 3.06 9.54
C ALA A 143 -11.90 4.31 8.92
N GLY A 144 -11.27 4.88 7.89
CA GLY A 144 -11.77 6.06 7.19
C GLY A 144 -12.83 5.77 6.13
N HIS A 145 -12.79 4.60 5.50
CA HIS A 145 -13.53 4.32 4.25
C HIS A 145 -14.37 3.04 4.27
N GLY A 146 -14.32 2.26 5.34
CA GLY A 146 -15.07 1.00 5.48
C GLY A 146 -14.40 -0.18 4.78
N PRO A 147 -15.14 -1.27 4.50
CA PRO A 147 -14.60 -2.45 3.83
C PRO A 147 -14.43 -2.22 2.32
N TRP A 148 -13.24 -1.76 1.91
CA TRP A 148 -12.93 -1.37 0.53
C TRP A 148 -12.26 -2.44 -0.35
N ASP A 149 -11.90 -3.60 0.18
CA ASP A 149 -11.21 -4.67 -0.58
C ASP A 149 -11.87 -6.04 -0.37
N SER A 150 -11.36 -7.04 -1.08
CA SER A 150 -11.75 -8.44 -0.93
C SER A 150 -10.56 -9.33 -0.59
N VAL A 151 -10.88 -10.57 -0.21
CA VAL A 151 -9.93 -11.68 -0.04
C VAL A 151 -10.22 -12.78 -1.04
N VAL A 152 -9.25 -13.66 -1.26
CA VAL A 152 -9.48 -14.96 -1.89
C VAL A 152 -9.20 -16.03 -0.86
N MET A 153 -10.10 -17.01 -0.75
CA MET A 153 -9.98 -18.14 0.17
C MET A 153 -10.15 -19.46 -0.55
N ASP A 154 -9.62 -20.53 0.04
CA ASP A 154 -9.92 -21.89 -0.40
C ASP A 154 -11.18 -22.47 0.28
N ASP A 155 -11.66 -23.60 -0.23
CA ASP A 155 -12.81 -24.33 0.33
C ASP A 155 -12.59 -24.93 1.73
N GLN A 156 -11.36 -24.89 2.25
CA GLN A 156 -11.05 -25.23 3.65
C GLN A 156 -11.05 -23.97 4.55
N GLY A 157 -11.37 -22.80 3.98
CA GLY A 157 -11.48 -21.54 4.70
C GLY A 157 -10.16 -20.81 4.90
N ARG A 158 -9.05 -21.26 4.30
CA ARG A 158 -7.76 -20.55 4.39
C ARG A 158 -7.78 -19.34 3.47
N ILE A 159 -7.37 -18.19 3.98
CA ILE A 159 -7.14 -17.00 3.14
C ILE A 159 -5.83 -17.16 2.38
N VAL A 160 -5.92 -17.15 1.06
CA VAL A 160 -4.77 -17.37 0.16
C VAL A 160 -4.28 -16.08 -0.49
N LEU A 161 -5.14 -15.06 -0.58
CA LEU A 161 -4.76 -13.71 -1.01
C LEU A 161 -5.45 -12.65 -0.15
N ASN A 162 -4.71 -11.57 0.08
CA ASN A 162 -5.02 -10.43 0.94
C ASN A 162 -5.20 -10.81 2.42
N ALA A 163 -4.34 -11.69 2.93
CA ALA A 163 -4.44 -12.19 4.32
C ALA A 163 -4.33 -11.07 5.37
N GLU A 164 -3.49 -10.07 5.17
CA GLU A 164 -3.40 -8.90 6.05
C GLU A 164 -4.69 -8.10 6.11
N TYR A 165 -5.47 -8.05 5.02
CA TYR A 165 -6.78 -7.43 4.99
C TYR A 165 -7.78 -8.19 5.89
N ALA A 166 -7.74 -9.52 5.87
CA ALA A 166 -8.53 -10.36 6.78
C ALA A 166 -8.18 -10.13 8.26
N VAL A 167 -6.90 -9.91 8.57
CA VAL A 167 -6.50 -9.51 9.94
C VAL A 167 -7.13 -8.17 10.32
N VAL A 168 -7.14 -7.19 9.41
CA VAL A 168 -7.77 -5.88 9.66
C VAL A 168 -9.27 -6.00 9.86
N ALA A 169 -9.94 -6.85 9.08
CA ALA A 169 -11.37 -7.12 9.22
C ALA A 169 -11.70 -7.70 10.60
N SER A 170 -10.89 -8.65 11.09
CA SER A 170 -11.02 -9.19 12.45
C SER A 170 -10.84 -8.11 13.54
N ILE A 171 -9.84 -7.23 13.40
CA ILE A 171 -9.57 -6.15 14.37
C ILE A 171 -10.71 -5.11 14.38
N ASN A 172 -11.19 -4.72 13.21
CA ASN A 172 -12.19 -3.65 13.06
C ASN A 172 -13.64 -4.16 13.03
N ARG A 173 -13.83 -5.48 13.10
CA ARG A 173 -15.14 -6.16 13.21
C ARG A 173 -16.08 -5.84 12.03
N PHE A 174 -15.57 -5.98 10.81
CA PHE A 174 -16.37 -5.87 9.59
C PHE A 174 -16.27 -7.16 8.76
N ASP A 175 -17.36 -7.48 8.05
CA ASP A 175 -17.47 -8.70 7.26
C ASP A 175 -16.58 -8.64 6.01
N LEU A 176 -16.04 -9.78 5.60
CA LEU A 176 -15.11 -9.89 4.49
C LEU A 176 -15.86 -10.23 3.20
N LEU A 177 -15.69 -9.41 2.17
CA LEU A 177 -16.00 -9.85 0.82
C LEU A 177 -14.94 -10.88 0.37
N ALA A 178 -15.38 -12.08 0.04
CA ALA A 178 -14.51 -13.19 -0.33
C ALA A 178 -14.92 -13.82 -1.65
N TRP A 179 -13.92 -14.27 -2.41
CA TRP A 179 -14.08 -15.23 -3.50
C TRP A 179 -13.49 -16.58 -3.08
N THR A 180 -14.30 -17.64 -3.11
CA THR A 180 -13.86 -18.99 -2.72
C THR A 180 -13.43 -19.81 -3.94
N VAL A 181 -12.27 -20.45 -3.86
CA VAL A 181 -11.76 -21.36 -4.89
C VAL A 181 -11.55 -22.77 -4.33
N PRO A 182 -11.52 -23.81 -5.19
CA PRO A 182 -11.14 -25.14 -4.76
C PRO A 182 -9.71 -25.13 -4.17
N SER A 183 -9.48 -25.86 -3.09
CA SER A 183 -8.14 -25.96 -2.48
C SER A 183 -7.08 -26.49 -3.44
N SER A 184 -7.47 -27.33 -4.40
CA SER A 184 -6.60 -27.83 -5.47
C SER A 184 -6.08 -26.75 -6.42
N GLU A 185 -6.79 -25.62 -6.54
CA GLU A 185 -6.48 -24.54 -7.47
C GLU A 185 -5.83 -23.33 -6.81
N ALA A 186 -5.98 -23.19 -5.48
CA ALA A 186 -5.49 -22.06 -4.69
C ALA A 186 -4.02 -21.72 -4.94
N ALA A 187 -3.13 -22.72 -4.96
CA ALA A 187 -1.70 -22.52 -5.18
C ALA A 187 -1.39 -22.00 -6.59
N GLN A 188 -2.07 -22.53 -7.60
CA GLN A 188 -1.91 -22.10 -8.99
C GLN A 188 -2.45 -20.68 -9.20
N LEU A 189 -3.61 -20.38 -8.62
CA LEU A 189 -4.18 -19.04 -8.65
C LEU A 189 -3.25 -18.01 -8.01
N HIS A 190 -2.71 -18.34 -6.83
CA HIS A 190 -1.73 -17.49 -6.16
C HIS A 190 -0.53 -17.22 -7.07
N ALA A 191 0.06 -18.27 -7.67
CA ALA A 191 1.20 -18.13 -8.59
C ALA A 191 0.87 -17.24 -9.81
N ASP A 192 -0.32 -17.42 -10.41
CA ASP A 192 -0.75 -16.64 -11.58
C ASP A 192 -0.97 -15.15 -11.26
N LEU A 193 -1.33 -14.83 -10.02
CA LEU A 193 -1.62 -13.47 -9.55
C LEU A 193 -0.42 -12.75 -8.89
N THR A 194 0.63 -13.47 -8.49
CA THR A 194 1.77 -12.92 -7.71
C THR A 194 3.04 -12.69 -8.51
N GLY A 195 3.08 -13.01 -9.81
CA GLY A 195 4.28 -12.79 -10.64
C GLY A 195 4.64 -11.31 -10.84
N GLU A 196 5.87 -11.00 -11.25
CA GLU A 196 6.40 -9.63 -11.41
C GLU A 196 5.39 -8.68 -12.09
N TYR A 197 4.85 -7.74 -11.32
CA TYR A 197 3.92 -6.71 -11.80
C TYR A 197 4.70 -5.39 -11.97
N GLY A 198 4.63 -4.83 -13.18
CA GLY A 198 5.44 -3.72 -13.73
C GLY A 198 5.86 -2.55 -12.83
N VAL A 199 6.76 -1.72 -13.34
CA VAL A 199 7.38 -0.60 -12.60
C VAL A 199 6.37 0.52 -12.33
N TYR A 200 6.44 1.11 -11.13
CA TYR A 200 5.70 2.33 -10.79
C TYR A 200 6.37 3.57 -11.45
N ASP A 201 5.56 4.45 -12.02
CA ASP A 201 5.86 5.58 -12.89
C ASP A 201 5.06 6.79 -12.38
N TRP A 202 5.67 7.61 -11.55
CA TRP A 202 4.98 8.69 -10.84
C TRP A 202 4.94 10.02 -11.61
N THR A 203 5.46 10.06 -12.84
CA THR A 203 5.69 11.30 -13.60
C THR A 203 4.41 12.12 -13.81
N ALA A 204 3.23 11.48 -13.86
CA ALA A 204 1.95 12.18 -14.04
C ALA A 204 1.40 12.88 -12.77
N ILE A 205 1.95 12.57 -11.59
CA ILE A 205 1.44 13.05 -10.28
C ILE A 205 2.43 13.98 -9.57
N GLU A 206 3.71 13.95 -9.94
CA GLU A 206 4.76 14.75 -9.28
C GLU A 206 4.37 16.23 -9.14
N ASP A 207 3.71 16.81 -10.15
CA ASP A 207 3.23 18.20 -10.12
C ASP A 207 1.93 18.41 -9.30
N LYS A 208 1.08 17.39 -9.19
CA LYS A 208 -0.27 17.49 -8.58
C LYS A 208 -0.28 17.14 -7.09
N ALA A 209 0.63 16.28 -6.65
CA ALA A 209 0.84 15.95 -5.25
C ALA A 209 2.33 16.00 -4.97
N PRO A 210 2.89 17.17 -4.57
CA PRO A 210 4.30 17.28 -4.26
C PRO A 210 4.63 16.25 -3.18
N VAL A 211 5.37 15.22 -3.58
CA VAL A 211 5.84 14.20 -2.66
C VAL A 211 6.93 14.87 -1.85
N TRP A 212 6.55 15.46 -0.71
CA TRP A 212 7.48 15.96 0.29
C TRP A 212 8.18 14.75 0.91
N ASN A 213 9.17 14.25 0.19
CA ASN A 213 9.92 13.08 0.59
C ASN A 213 10.78 13.49 1.79
N GLN A 214 10.36 13.11 2.99
CA GLN A 214 11.03 13.46 4.24
C GLN A 214 12.53 13.10 4.21
N HIS A 215 12.93 12.14 3.38
CA HIS A 215 14.32 11.75 3.17
C HIS A 215 15.19 12.84 2.51
N ILE A 216 14.61 13.75 1.74
CA ILE A 216 15.32 14.86 1.07
C ILE A 216 15.62 16.00 2.05
N VAL A 217 14.75 16.22 3.04
CA VAL A 217 14.84 17.30 4.05
C VAL A 217 15.54 16.88 5.34
N GLN A 218 15.66 15.58 5.64
CA GLN A 218 16.35 15.11 6.83
C GLN A 218 17.87 15.08 6.66
N PRO A 219 18.65 15.54 7.65
CA PRO A 219 20.11 15.46 7.59
C PRO A 219 20.57 14.01 7.45
N LYS A 220 21.68 13.81 6.73
CA LYS A 220 22.23 12.48 6.42
C LYS A 220 22.26 11.62 7.69
N ARG A 221 21.66 10.43 7.65
CA ARG A 221 22.01 9.37 8.59
C ARG A 221 23.37 8.86 8.18
N LEU A 222 24.43 9.54 8.59
CA LEU A 222 25.83 9.21 8.32
C LEU A 222 26.20 7.90 9.04
N ARG A 223 25.67 6.79 8.54
CA ARG A 223 25.99 5.45 9.02
C ARG A 223 27.23 4.91 8.32
N GLN A 224 28.32 5.66 8.36
CA GLN A 224 29.64 5.07 8.15
C GLN A 224 30.06 4.19 9.35
N PHE A 225 29.36 4.31 10.49
CA PHE A 225 29.68 3.62 11.75
C PHE A 225 28.57 2.71 12.30
N SER A 226 27.62 2.26 11.47
CA SER A 226 26.62 1.26 11.91
C SER A 226 26.94 -0.13 11.39
N SER A 227 26.64 -1.16 12.18
CA SER A 227 26.75 -2.58 11.81
C SER A 227 25.88 -3.03 10.62
N LYS A 228 25.15 -2.10 9.98
CA LYS A 228 24.31 -2.34 8.80
C LYS A 228 24.76 -1.57 7.54
N ALA A 229 26.01 -1.09 7.50
CA ALA A 229 26.58 -0.53 6.28
C ALA A 229 26.58 -1.61 5.18
N LYS A 230 25.82 -1.41 4.10
CA LYS A 230 25.86 -2.29 2.91
C LYS A 230 26.68 -1.58 1.85
N ALA A 231 27.84 -2.14 1.50
CA ALA A 231 28.65 -1.67 0.38
C ALA A 231 27.82 -1.65 -0.91
N GLY A 232 27.95 -0.60 -1.70
CA GLY A 232 27.33 -0.51 -3.04
C GLY A 232 25.84 -0.17 -3.11
N LYS A 233 25.18 0.27 -2.02
CA LYS A 233 23.81 0.81 -2.10
C LYS A 233 23.79 2.34 -2.13
N LEU A 234 22.88 2.90 -2.94
CA LEU A 234 22.59 4.33 -3.04
C LEU A 234 22.50 4.97 -1.64
N ALA A 235 23.43 5.86 -1.35
CA ALA A 235 23.29 6.79 -0.25
C ALA A 235 22.31 7.87 -0.71
N TYR A 236 21.06 7.82 -0.24
CA TYR A 236 20.10 8.89 -0.48
C TYR A 236 20.68 10.21 0.09
N GLY A 237 20.90 11.19 -0.79
CA GLY A 237 21.38 12.52 -0.42
C GLY A 237 20.29 13.33 0.27
N SER A 238 20.68 14.29 1.11
CA SER A 238 19.77 15.32 1.61
C SER A 238 20.06 16.60 0.84
N GLU A 239 19.36 16.78 -0.28
CA GLU A 239 19.55 17.95 -1.15
C GLU A 239 19.28 19.26 -0.38
N THR A 240 18.33 19.25 0.55
CA THR A 240 18.02 20.43 1.37
C THR A 240 19.22 20.85 2.23
N TRP A 241 19.88 19.90 2.89
CA TRP A 241 21.03 20.23 3.74
C TRP A 241 22.25 20.61 2.91
N ASP A 242 22.49 19.91 1.81
CA ASP A 242 23.66 20.17 0.97
C ASP A 242 23.50 21.49 0.17
N GLN A 243 22.30 21.82 -0.32
CA GLN A 243 22.07 23.00 -1.18
C GLN A 243 21.59 24.25 -0.43
N LEU A 244 20.86 24.11 0.68
CA LEU A 244 20.24 25.27 1.34
C LEU A 244 20.82 25.53 2.74
N VAL A 245 20.97 24.48 3.56
CA VAL A 245 21.36 24.67 4.97
C VAL A 245 22.87 24.85 5.12
N THR A 246 23.68 23.95 4.59
CA THR A 246 25.16 23.99 4.73
C THR A 246 25.76 25.27 4.15
N PRO A 247 25.34 25.77 2.97
CA PRO A 247 25.86 27.03 2.43
C PRO A 247 25.51 28.26 3.28
N PHE A 248 24.42 28.21 4.05
CA PHE A 248 24.01 29.29 4.95
C PHE A 248 24.71 29.22 6.32
N LEU A 249 25.18 28.04 6.72
CA LEU A 249 25.88 27.85 7.99
C LEU A 249 27.26 28.48 7.94
N LYS A 250 27.61 29.18 9.03
CA LYS A 250 28.93 29.76 9.28
C LYS A 250 29.47 29.25 10.61
N PRO A 251 30.79 29.08 10.79
CA PRO A 251 31.38 28.66 12.06
C PRO A 251 31.00 29.54 13.26
N SER A 252 30.67 30.81 13.01
CA SER A 252 30.22 31.77 14.02
C SER A 252 28.78 31.56 14.49
N HIS A 253 27.96 30.80 13.77
CA HIS A 253 26.59 30.51 14.19
C HIS A 253 26.58 29.47 15.30
N HIS A 254 25.82 29.71 16.36
CA HIS A 254 25.50 28.69 17.35
C HIS A 254 24.17 28.02 16.98
N VAL A 255 24.23 26.76 16.58
CA VAL A 255 23.06 26.03 16.06
C VAL A 255 22.67 24.93 17.04
N MET A 256 21.38 24.79 17.31
CA MET A 256 20.83 23.69 18.11
C MET A 256 19.97 22.78 17.24
N GLY A 257 20.43 21.55 17.04
CA GLY A 257 19.70 20.53 16.28
C GLY A 257 18.70 19.78 17.17
N PHE A 258 17.41 19.97 16.93
CA PHE A 258 16.35 19.15 17.53
C PHE A 258 16.09 17.88 16.72
N GLY A 259 15.84 16.76 17.40
CA GLY A 259 15.47 15.51 16.75
C GLY A 259 16.62 14.82 15.99
N ALA A 260 17.87 15.11 16.33
CA ALA A 260 19.06 14.61 15.64
C ALA A 260 19.29 13.09 15.79
N GLY A 261 18.35 12.33 16.35
CA GLY A 261 18.51 10.91 16.65
C GLY A 261 19.74 10.66 17.54
N ARG A 262 20.76 9.97 17.00
CA ARG A 262 22.06 9.74 17.68
C ARG A 262 23.08 10.88 17.51
N GLY A 263 22.71 11.98 16.85
CA GLY A 263 23.55 13.17 16.68
C GLY A 263 24.68 13.01 15.66
N ASP A 264 24.63 12.01 14.77
CA ASP A 264 25.73 11.70 13.85
C ASP A 264 26.05 12.87 12.89
N TYR A 265 25.02 13.54 12.39
CA TYR A 265 25.19 14.72 11.53
C TYR A 265 25.75 15.92 12.31
N THR A 266 25.30 16.13 13.55
CA THR A 266 25.86 17.13 14.48
C THR A 266 27.34 16.87 14.76
N LYS A 267 27.76 15.61 14.88
CA LYS A 267 29.18 15.24 15.07
C LYS A 267 30.01 15.54 13.82
N HIS A 268 29.48 15.23 12.64
CA HIS A 268 30.14 15.55 11.37
C HIS A 268 30.35 17.05 11.19
N LEU A 269 29.30 17.87 11.40
CA LEU A 269 29.40 19.32 11.27
C LEU A 269 30.39 19.93 12.29
N ARG A 270 30.43 19.41 13.52
CA ARG A 270 31.47 19.80 14.50
C ARG A 270 32.87 19.45 14.03
N ALA A 271 33.07 18.27 13.43
CA ALA A 271 34.37 17.85 12.94
C ALA A 271 34.92 18.75 11.80
N ILE A 272 34.03 19.40 11.05
CA ILE A 272 34.41 20.36 9.99
C ILE A 272 34.34 21.83 10.46
N GLY A 273 34.25 22.07 11.78
CA GLY A 273 34.44 23.40 12.38
C GLY A 273 33.18 24.21 12.68
N PHE A 274 31.97 23.64 12.56
CA PHE A 274 30.74 24.34 12.92
C PHE A 274 30.40 24.22 14.41
N ASN A 275 29.92 25.32 14.99
CA ASN A 275 29.45 25.36 16.37
C ASN A 275 27.98 24.90 16.48
N ILE A 276 27.77 23.58 16.53
CA ILE A 276 26.45 22.95 16.60
C ILE A 276 26.30 22.00 17.80
N SER A 277 25.19 22.14 18.51
CA SER A 277 24.76 21.28 19.62
C SER A 277 23.54 20.44 19.24
N SER A 278 23.29 19.33 19.93
CA SER A 278 22.13 18.45 19.67
C SER A 278 21.27 18.31 20.92
N GLY A 279 19.97 18.58 20.78
CA GLY A 279 18.95 18.29 21.79
C GLY A 279 18.19 17.02 21.43
N CYS A 280 18.19 16.03 22.34
CA CYS A 280 17.37 14.83 22.20
C CYS A 280 16.02 15.09 22.88
N SER A 281 14.92 15.06 22.12
CA SER A 281 13.56 15.17 22.66
C SER A 281 13.18 14.01 23.58
N CYS A 282 13.95 12.93 23.61
CA CYS A 282 13.71 11.76 24.47
C CYS A 282 14.35 11.88 25.88
N CYS A 283 15.13 12.92 26.18
CA CYS A 283 15.81 13.05 27.48
C CYS A 283 15.13 14.01 28.48
N CYS A 284 13.94 14.54 28.19
CA CYS A 284 13.18 15.36 29.15
C CYS A 284 12.39 14.54 30.19
N ALA A 285 12.78 13.29 30.46
CA ALA A 285 12.31 12.52 31.60
C ALA A 285 13.45 12.36 32.61
N GLY A 286 13.46 13.20 33.65
CA GLY A 286 14.22 12.95 34.87
C GLY A 286 15.46 13.83 35.07
N ARG A 287 15.24 15.03 35.59
CA ARG A 287 15.80 15.55 36.85
C ARG A 287 15.36 17.01 36.99
N TRP A 288 14.35 17.21 37.82
CA TRP A 288 14.19 18.46 38.55
C TRP A 288 15.25 18.52 39.64
#